data_AF-X0SXQ0-F1
#
_entry.id   AF-X0SXQ0-F1
#
_cell.length_a   1.000
_cell.length_b   1.000
_cell.length_c   1.000
_cell.angle_alpha   90.00
_cell.angle_beta   90.00
_cell.angle_gamma   90.00
#
_symmetry.space_group_name_H-M   'P 1'
#
loop_
_entity.id
_entity.type
_entity.pdbx_description
1 polymer ?
#
loop_
_entity_poly.entity_id
_entity_poly.type
_entity_poly.pdbx_seq_one_letter_code
_entity_poly.pdbx_strand_id
1 'polypeptide(L)'
;NNKNLPSLNTESAIIKWGEKIIQGETLRSLKGFSPITNPTIAVVKVRYEKFLEIYNYQKILKKNSSRTLKELALLRPQADEIILNVWNEVENSFKNLPEDLKREKAKKYGLVYVFRKNEIRKINFLKPTAHELVK
;
A
#
# COMPACT_ATOMS: atom_id res chain seq x y z
N ASN A 1 27.91 29.44 -22.59
CA ASN A 1 26.83 28.62 -23.20
C ASN A 1 27.18 27.16 -23.10
N ASN A 2 26.60 26.46 -22.13
CA ASN A 2 26.77 25.02 -21.99
C ASN A 2 25.80 24.31 -22.96
N LYS A 3 26.30 23.47 -23.88
CA LYS A 3 25.53 22.83 -24.97
C LYS A 3 24.65 21.65 -24.49
N ASN A 4 24.62 21.39 -23.20
CA ASN A 4 23.90 20.25 -22.64
C ASN A 4 22.39 20.51 -22.66
N LEU A 5 21.64 19.56 -23.20
CA LEU A 5 20.18 19.56 -23.14
C LEU A 5 19.72 19.58 -21.68
N PRO A 6 18.64 20.31 -21.37
CA PRO A 6 18.08 20.29 -20.04
C PRO A 6 17.58 18.90 -19.67
N SER A 7 17.87 18.45 -18.45
CA SER A 7 17.29 17.21 -17.91
C SER A 7 15.79 17.36 -17.70
N LEU A 8 15.02 16.40 -18.18
CA LEU A 8 13.55 16.30 -18.02
C LEU A 8 13.14 15.07 -17.20
N ASN A 9 14.05 14.53 -16.39
CA ASN A 9 13.84 13.26 -15.68
C ASN A 9 13.02 13.41 -14.39
N THR A 10 12.75 14.63 -13.93
CA THR A 10 11.99 14.88 -12.70
C THR A 10 10.74 15.71 -13.00
N GLU A 11 9.67 15.53 -12.22
CA GLU A 11 8.44 16.29 -12.40
C GLU A 11 8.68 17.80 -12.25
N SER A 12 9.53 18.19 -11.29
CA SER A 12 9.94 19.58 -11.10
C SER A 12 10.65 20.15 -12.33
N ALA A 13 11.51 19.37 -12.98
CA ALA A 13 12.18 19.80 -14.21
C ALA A 13 11.19 19.95 -15.37
N ILE A 14 10.24 19.03 -15.52
CA ILE A 14 9.18 19.10 -16.54
C ILE A 14 8.31 20.34 -16.32
N ILE A 15 7.92 20.64 -15.08
CA ILE A 15 7.14 21.84 -14.75
C ILE A 15 7.90 23.10 -15.14
N LYS A 16 9.14 23.22 -14.67
CA LYS A 16 9.99 24.39 -14.92
C LYS A 16 10.27 24.61 -16.40
N TRP A 17 10.56 23.55 -17.16
CA TRP A 17 10.87 23.67 -18.58
C TRP A 17 9.63 23.83 -19.44
N GLY A 18 8.51 23.21 -19.08
CA GLY A 18 7.22 23.40 -19.76
C GLY A 18 6.80 24.88 -19.73
N GLU A 19 6.86 25.52 -18.57
CA GLU A 19 6.59 26.95 -18.43
C GLU A 19 7.52 27.82 -19.30
N LYS A 20 8.83 27.55 -19.23
CA LYS A 20 9.83 28.28 -20.02
C LYS A 20 9.64 28.13 -21.53
N ILE A 21 9.29 26.95 -22.01
CA ILE A 21 9.05 26.68 -23.43
C ILE A 21 7.82 27.47 -23.91
N ILE A 22 6.74 27.44 -23.13
CA ILE A 22 5.50 28.17 -23.46
C ILE A 22 5.77 29.67 -23.50
N GLN A 23 6.36 30.24 -22.45
CA GLN A 23 6.69 31.66 -22.39
C GLN A 23 7.68 32.07 -23.49
N GLY A 24 8.69 31.24 -23.75
CA GLY A 24 9.70 31.47 -24.77
C GLY A 24 9.10 31.56 -26.18
N GLU A 25 8.14 30.70 -26.51
CA GLU A 25 7.45 30.76 -27.80
C GLU A 25 6.57 31.99 -27.93
N THR A 26 5.86 32.38 -26.87
CA THR A 26 5.08 33.63 -26.86
C THR A 26 5.99 34.83 -27.14
N LEU A 27 7.16 34.90 -26.51
CA LEU A 27 8.14 35.96 -26.73
C LEU A 27 8.74 35.93 -28.14
N ARG A 28 8.95 34.75 -28.75
CA ARG A 28 9.39 34.63 -30.14
C ARG A 28 8.33 35.14 -31.11
N SER A 29 7.09 34.72 -30.92
CA SER A 29 5.97 35.15 -31.76
C SER A 29 5.77 36.67 -31.69
N LEU A 30 5.89 37.27 -30.50
CA LEU A 30 5.81 38.73 -30.31
C LEU A 30 6.93 39.50 -31.02
N LYS A 31 8.11 38.87 -31.18
CA LYS A 31 9.24 39.42 -31.94
C LYS A 31 9.12 39.24 -33.46
N GLY A 32 8.00 38.69 -33.94
CA GLY A 32 7.74 38.47 -35.36
C GLY A 32 8.38 37.22 -35.95
N PHE A 33 8.91 36.31 -35.12
CA PHE A 33 9.41 35.02 -35.61
C PHE A 33 8.25 34.09 -35.98
N SER A 34 8.48 33.20 -36.95
CA SER A 34 7.50 32.19 -37.33
C SER A 34 7.19 31.23 -36.16
N PRO A 35 5.92 30.86 -35.97
CA PRO A 35 5.54 29.88 -34.95
C PRO A 35 6.14 28.50 -35.22
N ILE A 36 6.49 27.79 -34.15
CA ILE A 36 6.88 26.37 -34.22
C ILE A 36 5.62 25.53 -34.41
N THR A 37 5.61 24.70 -35.46
CA THR A 37 4.42 23.92 -35.86
C THR A 37 4.51 22.43 -35.55
N ASN A 38 5.69 21.91 -35.20
CA ASN A 38 5.89 20.47 -34.94
C ASN A 38 6.64 20.22 -33.62
N PRO A 39 5.94 20.07 -32.49
CA PRO A 39 4.50 20.29 -32.29
C PRO A 39 4.15 21.78 -32.20
N THR A 40 2.87 22.12 -32.43
CA THR A 40 2.38 23.47 -32.17
C THR A 40 2.40 23.78 -30.67
N ILE A 41 2.60 25.06 -30.32
CA ILE A 41 2.63 25.47 -28.92
C ILE A 41 1.30 25.23 -28.19
N ALA A 42 0.18 25.27 -28.92
CA ALA A 42 -1.13 24.90 -28.39
C ALA A 42 -1.14 23.45 -27.84
N VAL A 43 -0.59 22.49 -28.60
CA VAL A 43 -0.52 21.09 -28.16
C VAL A 43 0.37 20.94 -26.92
N VAL A 44 1.50 21.65 -26.88
CA VAL A 44 2.40 21.65 -25.71
C VAL A 44 1.68 22.21 -24.49
N LYS A 45 0.95 23.32 -24.65
CA LYS A 45 0.18 23.95 -23.57
C LYS A 45 -0.90 23.02 -23.01
N VAL A 46 -1.71 22.40 -23.87
CA VAL A 46 -2.74 21.44 -23.42
C VAL A 46 -2.13 20.27 -22.65
N ARG A 47 -1.02 19.70 -23.14
CA ARG A 47 -0.33 18.60 -22.46
C ARG A 47 0.29 19.03 -21.14
N TYR A 48 0.86 20.24 -21.08
CA TYR A 48 1.43 20.82 -19.87
C TYR A 48 0.38 21.05 -18.79
N GLU A 49 -0.77 21.64 -19.16
CA GLU A 49 -1.90 21.84 -18.26
C GLU A 49 -2.42 20.51 -17.74
N LYS A 50 -2.57 19.50 -18.62
CA LYS A 50 -2.99 18.16 -18.20
C LYS A 50 -1.99 17.50 -17.24
N PHE A 51 -0.70 17.69 -17.49
CA PHE A 51 0.35 17.20 -16.61
C PHE A 51 0.26 17.85 -15.22
N LEU A 52 0.07 19.17 -15.15
CA LEU A 52 -0.08 19.90 -13.88
C LEU A 52 -1.31 19.43 -13.08
N GLU A 53 -2.44 19.22 -13.76
CA GLU A 53 -3.65 18.68 -13.15
C GLU A 53 -3.37 17.31 -12.49
N ILE A 54 -2.79 16.37 -13.24
CA ILE A 54 -2.45 15.03 -12.75
C ILE A 54 -1.42 15.10 -11.63
N TYR A 55 -0.40 15.94 -11.76
CA TYR A 55 0.63 16.12 -10.73
C TYR A 55 0.04 16.60 -9.41
N ASN A 56 -0.84 17.60 -9.46
CA ASN A 56 -1.51 18.14 -8.27
C ASN A 56 -2.44 17.10 -7.64
N TYR A 57 -3.21 16.38 -8.46
CA TYR A 57 -4.04 15.28 -8.00
C TYR A 57 -3.22 14.20 -7.29
N GLN A 58 -2.11 13.76 -7.89
CA GLN A 58 -1.21 12.78 -7.29
C GLN A 58 -0.60 13.27 -5.97
N LYS A 59 -0.27 14.55 -5.87
CA LYS A 59 0.22 15.16 -4.63
C LYS A 59 -0.82 15.09 -3.52
N ILE A 60 -2.10 15.33 -3.83
CA ILE A 60 -3.21 15.20 -2.88
C ILE A 60 -3.37 13.74 -2.44
N LEU A 61 -3.36 12.78 -3.36
CA LEU A 61 -3.46 11.36 -3.04
C LEU A 61 -2.32 10.90 -2.11
N LYS A 62 -1.08 11.29 -2.41
CA LYS A 62 0.09 10.99 -1.55
C LYS A 62 -0.08 11.57 -0.15
N LYS A 63 -0.57 12.80 -0.03
CA LYS A 63 -0.83 13.45 1.26
C LYS A 63 -1.91 12.70 2.05
N ASN A 64 -3.00 12.33 1.40
CA ASN A 64 -4.10 11.59 2.03
C ASN A 64 -3.65 10.22 2.52
N SER A 65 -2.95 9.46 1.66
CA SER A 65 -2.39 8.15 2.01
C SER A 65 -1.42 8.27 3.20
N SER A 66 -0.53 9.26 3.21
CA SER A 66 0.38 9.48 4.34
C SER A 66 -0.37 9.81 5.63
N ARG A 67 -1.43 10.62 5.58
CA ARG A 67 -2.25 10.95 6.75
C ARG A 67 -2.94 9.70 7.29
N THR A 68 -3.65 8.96 6.45
CA THR A 68 -4.37 7.74 6.86
C THR A 68 -3.42 6.68 7.38
N LEU A 69 -2.22 6.56 6.80
CA LEU A 69 -1.19 5.64 7.30
C LEU A 69 -0.72 6.02 8.71
N LYS A 70 -0.57 7.31 9.01
CA LYS A 70 -0.22 7.79 10.36
C LYS A 70 -1.33 7.50 11.36
N GLU A 71 -2.57 7.81 11.01
CA GLU A 71 -3.74 7.49 11.86
C GLU A 71 -3.84 5.99 12.12
N LEU A 72 -3.68 5.16 11.09
CA LEU A 72 -3.63 3.71 11.23
C LEU A 72 -2.50 3.25 12.15
N ALA A 73 -1.31 3.84 12.03
CA ALA A 73 -0.18 3.50 12.89
C ALA A 73 -0.45 3.82 14.38
N LEU A 74 -1.25 4.85 14.68
CA LEU A 74 -1.67 5.17 16.04
C LEU A 74 -2.72 4.19 16.58
N LEU A 75 -3.59 3.67 15.72
CA LEU A 75 -4.64 2.72 16.10
C LEU A 75 -4.14 1.27 16.22
N ARG A 76 -3.06 0.91 15.51
CA ARG A 76 -2.49 -0.45 15.52
C ARG A 76 -2.18 -0.97 16.94
N PRO A 77 -1.47 -0.23 17.81
CA PRO A 77 -1.18 -0.71 19.17
C PRO A 77 -2.44 -1.03 19.97
N GLN A 78 -3.48 -0.19 19.85
CA GLN A 78 -4.75 -0.42 20.53
C GLN A 78 -5.47 -1.66 19.99
N ALA A 79 -5.47 -1.84 18.66
CA ALA A 79 -6.03 -3.05 18.06
C ALA A 79 -5.26 -4.30 18.49
N ASP A 80 -3.93 -4.25 18.52
CA ASP A 80 -3.08 -5.37 18.97
C ASP A 80 -3.33 -5.70 20.44
N GLU A 81 -3.51 -4.70 21.30
CA GLU A 81 -3.88 -4.87 22.71
C GLU A 81 -5.24 -5.54 22.86
N ILE A 82 -6.25 -5.09 22.11
CA ILE A 82 -7.59 -5.70 22.12
C ILE A 82 -7.52 -7.16 21.68
N ILE A 83 -6.80 -7.45 20.59
CA ILE A 83 -6.61 -8.82 20.09
C ILE A 83 -5.94 -9.70 21.15
N LEU A 84 -4.90 -9.19 21.81
CA LEU A 84 -4.21 -9.92 22.88
C LEU A 84 -5.13 -10.17 24.08
N ASN A 85 -5.92 -9.17 24.49
CA ASN A 85 -6.86 -9.31 25.60
C ASN A 85 -7.93 -10.35 25.31
N VAL A 86 -8.53 -10.33 24.11
CA VAL A 86 -9.52 -11.32 23.68
C VAL A 86 -8.90 -12.72 23.66
N TRP A 87 -7.67 -12.87 23.16
CA TRP A 87 -6.96 -14.15 23.19
C TRP A 87 -6.83 -14.65 24.63
N ASN A 88 -6.30 -13.82 25.53
CA ASN A 88 -6.06 -14.19 26.92
C ASN A 88 -7.35 -14.58 27.65
N GLU A 89 -8.43 -13.85 27.41
CA GLU A 89 -9.75 -14.14 27.98
C GLU A 89 -10.26 -15.51 27.53
N VAL A 90 -10.27 -15.76 26.22
CA VAL A 90 -10.72 -17.04 25.63
C VAL A 90 -9.89 -18.22 26.15
N GLU A 91 -8.56 -18.07 26.20
CA GLU A 91 -7.65 -19.08 26.73
C GLU A 91 -7.92 -19.39 28.21
N ASN A 92 -8.15 -18.35 29.03
CA ASN A 92 -8.44 -18.49 30.45
C ASN A 92 -9.82 -19.14 30.69
N SER A 93 -10.84 -18.78 29.91
CA SER A 93 -12.19 -19.38 30.00
C SER A 93 -12.17 -20.88 29.74
N PHE A 94 -11.33 -21.36 28.82
CA PHE A 94 -11.27 -22.77 28.44
C PHE A 94 -10.08 -23.53 29.01
N LYS A 95 -9.34 -22.96 29.98
CA LYS A 95 -8.13 -23.57 30.53
C LYS A 95 -8.34 -24.93 31.20
N ASN A 96 -9.53 -25.16 31.76
CA ASN A 96 -9.86 -26.38 32.49
C ASN A 96 -10.40 -27.50 31.58
N LEU A 97 -10.57 -27.23 30.28
CA LEU A 97 -11.08 -28.22 29.32
C LEU A 97 -9.94 -29.03 28.69
N PRO A 98 -10.21 -30.27 28.27
CA PRO A 98 -9.28 -31.05 27.44
C PRO A 98 -8.88 -30.28 26.17
N GLU A 99 -7.64 -30.47 25.72
CA GLU A 99 -7.01 -29.69 24.66
C GLU A 99 -7.81 -29.69 23.34
N ASP A 100 -8.40 -30.83 22.97
CA ASP A 100 -9.23 -30.95 21.77
C ASP A 100 -10.51 -30.10 21.87
N LEU A 101 -11.21 -30.16 23.01
CA LEU A 101 -12.43 -29.38 23.25
C LEU A 101 -12.14 -27.89 23.43
N LYS A 102 -10.99 -27.56 24.02
CA LYS A 102 -10.50 -26.18 24.14
C LYS A 102 -10.29 -25.56 22.76
N ARG A 103 -9.61 -26.28 21.86
CA ARG A 103 -9.37 -25.84 20.47
C ARG A 103 -10.67 -25.65 19.70
N GLU A 104 -11.58 -26.62 19.79
CA GLU A 104 -12.91 -26.55 19.16
C GLU A 104 -13.71 -25.32 19.63
N LYS A 105 -13.72 -25.05 20.94
CA LYS A 105 -14.46 -23.91 21.50
C LYS A 105 -13.79 -22.57 21.18
N ALA A 106 -12.46 -22.47 21.27
CA ALA A 106 -11.72 -21.26 20.93
C ALA A 106 -11.82 -20.91 19.44
N LYS A 107 -11.93 -21.90 18.55
CA LYS A 107 -12.18 -21.69 17.11
C LYS A 107 -13.46 -20.89 16.83
N LYS A 108 -14.49 -21.00 17.69
CA LYS A 108 -15.74 -20.22 17.55
C LYS A 108 -15.53 -18.72 17.75
N TYR A 109 -14.46 -18.33 18.45
CA TYR A 109 -14.07 -16.93 18.68
C TYR A 109 -13.01 -16.46 17.67
N GLY A 110 -12.69 -17.26 16.65
CA GLY A 110 -11.70 -16.92 15.62
C GLY A 110 -10.25 -17.28 15.98
N LEU A 111 -9.99 -17.90 17.15
CA LEU A 111 -8.66 -18.42 17.48
C LEU A 111 -8.41 -19.74 16.73
N VAL A 112 -7.55 -19.70 15.72
CA VAL A 112 -7.15 -20.88 14.94
C VAL A 112 -5.73 -21.30 15.30
N TYR A 113 -5.60 -22.51 15.84
CA TYR A 113 -4.31 -23.09 16.20
C TYR A 113 -3.67 -23.74 14.98
N VAL A 114 -2.39 -23.47 14.76
CA VAL A 114 -1.60 -24.09 13.70
C VAL A 114 -0.52 -24.95 14.33
N PHE A 115 -0.52 -26.24 13.99
CA PHE A 115 0.52 -27.16 14.46
C PHE A 115 1.82 -26.99 13.70
N ARG A 116 2.94 -27.08 14.41
CA ARG A 116 4.25 -27.16 13.77
C ARG A 116 4.49 -28.57 13.23
N LYS A 117 5.33 -28.69 12.19
CA LYS A 117 5.66 -29.98 11.54
C LYS A 117 6.06 -31.11 12.51
N ASN A 118 6.70 -30.75 13.63
CA ASN A 118 7.17 -31.69 14.64
C ASN A 118 6.07 -32.12 15.63
N GLU A 119 5.01 -31.32 15.80
CA GLU A 119 3.87 -31.60 16.67
C GLU A 119 2.84 -32.50 15.97
N ILE A 120 2.70 -32.34 14.64
CA ILE A 120 1.83 -33.16 13.79
C ILE A 120 2.20 -34.64 13.88
N ARG A 121 3.51 -34.95 13.91
CA ARG A 121 3.99 -36.34 14.06
C ARG A 121 3.51 -36.96 15.37
N LYS A 122 3.67 -36.25 16.50
CA LYS A 122 3.23 -36.73 17.82
C LYS A 122 1.72 -36.97 17.88
N ILE A 123 0.92 -36.10 17.26
CA ILE A 123 -0.55 -36.24 17.24
C ILE A 123 -0.99 -37.46 16.41
N ASN A 124 -0.32 -37.73 15.28
CA ASN A 124 -0.60 -38.93 14.48
C ASN A 124 -0.22 -40.23 15.19
N PHE A 125 0.76 -40.21 16.09
CA PHE A 125 1.08 -41.36 16.96
C PHE A 125 0.10 -41.53 18.13
N LEU A 126 -0.53 -40.45 18.59
CA LEU A 126 -1.45 -40.45 19.74
C LEU A 126 -2.91 -40.75 19.36
N LYS A 127 -3.30 -40.60 18.09
CA LYS A 127 -4.58 -41.10 17.59
C LYS A 127 -4.38 -42.57 17.19
N PRO A 128 -4.84 -43.56 17.99
CA PRO A 128 -4.88 -44.92 17.48
C PRO A 128 -5.78 -44.89 16.25
N THR A 129 -5.27 -45.44 15.15
CA THR A 129 -6.10 -45.63 13.96
C THR A 129 -7.31 -46.45 14.39
N ALA A 130 -8.51 -46.02 14.01
CA ALA A 130 -9.77 -46.71 14.33
C ALA A 130 -9.87 -48.15 13.76
N HIS A 131 -8.76 -48.68 13.23
CA HIS A 131 -8.60 -50.02 12.70
C HIS A 131 -8.10 -51.05 13.73
N GLU A 132 -7.69 -50.63 14.94
CA GLU A 132 -7.22 -51.54 16.00
C GLU A 132 -8.26 -51.87 17.09
N LEU A 133 -9.48 -51.34 17.01
CA LEU A 133 -10.56 -51.64 17.98
C LEU A 133 -11.56 -52.72 17.51
N VAL A 134 -11.22 -53.51 16.49
CA VAL A 134 -12.07 -54.61 15.98
C VAL A 134 -11.31 -55.94 15.94
N LYS A 135 -10.57 -56.27 17.00
CA LYS A 135 -10.10 -57.65 17.23
C LYS A 135 -10.54 -58.12 18.61
#